data_AF-A0A7V2LLC1-F1
#
_entry.id   AF-A0A7V2LLC1-F1
#
_cell.length_a   1.000
_cell.length_b   1.000
_cell.length_c   1.000
_cell.angle_alpha   90.00
_cell.angle_beta   90.00
_cell.angle_gamma   90.00
#
_symmetry.space_group_name_H-M   'P 1'
#
loop_
_entity.id
_entity.type
_entity.pdbx_description
1 polymer ?
#
loop_
_entity_poly.entity_id
_entity_poly.type
_entity_poly.pdbx_seq_one_letter_code
_entity_poly.pdbx_strand_id
1 'polypeptide(L)'
;MSRKIDRRQRRQAKVRRRRMTYAAIAGGALLIVALFALAVVNGSKPAEPLANEETIALGQQVYEQTCAACHGAQGEGHAAIAEAPALDETEHAWHHPDGQIQQLIINGGQQMPALGEQLSDEEIVAVIRYIQTWWDPAQLAQQQDRSRQMPLQ
;
A
#
# COMPACT_ATOMS: atom_id res chain seq x y z
N MET A 1 -53.76 32.88 46.98
CA MET A 1 -53.07 31.59 46.71
C MET A 1 -52.57 31.40 45.27
N SER A 2 -53.14 32.06 44.25
CA SER A 2 -52.84 31.84 42.82
C SER A 2 -51.39 32.15 42.37
N ARG A 3 -50.77 33.25 42.86
CA ARG A 3 -49.40 33.66 42.45
C ARG A 3 -48.28 32.66 42.78
N LYS A 4 -48.47 31.78 43.76
CA LYS A 4 -47.46 30.77 44.16
C LYS A 4 -47.45 29.56 43.20
N ILE A 5 -48.59 29.24 42.58
CA ILE A 5 -48.74 28.12 41.64
C ILE A 5 -48.06 28.47 40.30
N ASP A 6 -48.27 29.69 39.80
CA ASP A 6 -47.62 30.21 38.59
C ASP A 6 -46.06 30.18 38.70
N ARG A 7 -45.51 30.59 39.85
CA ARG A 7 -44.05 30.54 40.07
C ARG A 7 -43.46 29.12 40.04
N ARG A 8 -44.20 28.12 40.55
CA ARG A 8 -43.77 26.71 40.52
C ARG A 8 -43.81 26.15 39.10
N GLN A 9 -44.86 26.45 38.35
CA GLN A 9 -44.99 26.02 36.95
C GLN A 9 -43.90 26.63 36.05
N ARG A 10 -43.59 27.93 36.21
CA ARG A 10 -42.48 28.58 35.50
C ARG A 10 -41.10 28.00 35.86
N ARG A 11 -40.86 27.67 37.13
CA ARG A 11 -39.62 26.99 37.57
C ARG A 11 -39.49 25.60 36.94
N GLN A 12 -40.56 24.80 36.95
CA GLN A 12 -40.58 23.46 36.37
C GLN A 12 -40.36 23.50 34.84
N ALA A 13 -40.94 24.46 34.13
CA ALA A 13 -40.70 24.68 32.71
C ALA A 13 -39.23 25.05 32.40
N LYS A 14 -38.58 25.88 33.23
CA LYS A 14 -37.15 26.24 33.11
C LYS A 14 -36.23 25.04 33.32
N VAL A 15 -36.49 24.20 34.33
CA VAL A 15 -35.71 22.99 34.63
C VAL A 15 -35.87 21.95 33.51
N ARG A 16 -37.10 21.76 33.01
CA ARG A 16 -37.39 20.84 31.90
C ARG A 16 -36.72 21.30 30.59
N ARG A 17 -36.70 22.61 30.30
CA ARG A 17 -35.92 23.18 29.17
C ARG A 17 -34.43 22.89 29.29
N ARG A 18 -33.81 23.17 30.45
CA ARG A 18 -32.38 22.89 30.69
C ARG A 18 -32.03 21.40 30.53
N ARG A 19 -32.84 20.50 31.09
CA ARG A 19 -32.66 19.05 30.93
C ARG A 19 -32.74 18.62 29.46
N MET A 20 -33.67 19.19 28.69
CA MET A 20 -33.75 18.94 27.25
C MET A 20 -32.52 19.50 26.50
N THR A 21 -31.97 20.65 26.91
CA THR A 21 -30.74 21.19 26.30
C THR A 21 -29.52 20.31 26.57
N TYR A 22 -29.32 19.85 27.81
CA TYR A 22 -28.20 18.95 28.15
C TYR A 22 -28.32 17.59 27.47
N ALA A 23 -29.54 17.03 27.37
CA ALA A 23 -29.77 15.78 26.65
C ALA A 23 -29.45 15.91 25.15
N ALA A 24 -29.79 17.05 24.53
CA ALA A 24 -29.46 17.33 23.13
C ALA A 24 -27.95 17.49 22.90
N ILE A 25 -27.24 18.19 23.80
CA ILE A 25 -25.78 18.35 23.73
C ILE A 25 -25.06 17.00 23.91
N ALA A 26 -25.47 16.20 24.90
CA ALA A 26 -24.90 14.88 25.13
C ALA A 26 -25.17 13.91 23.98
N GLY A 27 -26.39 13.92 23.41
CA GLY A 27 -26.74 13.13 22.24
C GLY A 27 -25.95 13.54 20.99
N GLY A 28 -25.78 14.85 20.77
CA GLY A 28 -24.94 15.37 19.68
C GLY A 28 -23.47 14.99 19.83
N ALA A 29 -22.91 15.09 21.04
CA ALA A 29 -21.53 14.69 21.32
C ALA A 29 -21.29 13.19 21.07
N LEU A 30 -22.22 12.33 21.50
CA LEU A 30 -22.14 10.88 21.25
C LEU A 30 -22.22 10.55 19.76
N LEU A 31 -23.09 11.24 19.00
CA LEU A 31 -23.16 11.09 17.55
C LEU A 31 -21.87 11.51 16.86
N ILE A 32 -21.27 12.64 17.26
CA ILE A 32 -19.99 13.10 16.69
C ILE A 32 -18.88 12.09 16.97
N VAL A 33 -18.79 11.59 18.21
CA VAL A 33 -17.81 10.55 18.58
C VAL A 33 -18.03 9.26 17.78
N ALA A 34 -19.29 8.83 17.62
CA ALA A 34 -19.62 7.64 16.83
C ALA A 34 -19.26 7.82 15.35
N LEU A 35 -19.58 8.98 14.75
CA LEU A 35 -19.24 9.29 13.36
C LEU A 35 -17.73 9.39 13.14
N PHE A 36 -17.00 9.99 14.09
CA PHE A 36 -15.55 10.06 14.05
C PHE A 36 -14.91 8.67 14.16
N ALA A 37 -15.38 7.83 15.09
CA ALA A 37 -14.92 6.45 15.19
C ALA A 37 -15.20 5.64 13.92
N LEU A 38 -16.38 5.83 13.30
CA LEU A 38 -16.73 5.19 12.03
C LEU A 38 -15.80 5.64 10.90
N ALA A 39 -15.43 6.92 10.84
CA ALA A 39 -14.51 7.45 9.85
C ALA A 39 -13.08 6.91 10.04
N VAL A 40 -12.60 6.75 11.28
CA VAL A 40 -11.28 6.18 11.57
C VAL A 40 -11.21 4.70 11.24
N VAL A 41 -12.26 3.92 11.54
CA VAL A 41 -12.30 2.48 11.23
C VAL A 41 -12.42 2.21 9.73
N ASN A 42 -13.13 3.07 8.99
CA ASN A 42 -13.25 2.97 7.52
C ASN A 42 -12.16 3.73 6.76
N GLY A 43 -11.27 4.45 7.44
CA GLY A 43 -10.10 5.03 6.83
C GLY A 43 -9.18 3.92 6.37
N SER A 44 -8.83 3.90 5.09
CA SER A 44 -7.81 3.00 4.54
C SER A 44 -6.50 3.23 5.29
N LYS A 45 -6.01 2.19 5.98
CA LYS A 45 -4.64 2.21 6.50
C LYS A 45 -3.70 2.48 5.32
N PRO A 46 -2.67 3.35 5.48
CA PRO A 46 -1.65 3.48 4.46
C PRO A 46 -1.08 2.09 4.16
N ALA A 47 -0.87 1.80 2.88
CA ALA A 47 -0.23 0.55 2.49
C ALA A 47 1.16 0.51 3.14
N GLU A 48 1.44 -0.55 3.88
CA GLU A 48 2.80 -0.79 4.38
C GLU A 48 3.75 -0.90 3.19
N PRO A 49 4.95 -0.29 3.25
CA PRO A 49 5.92 -0.41 2.18
C PRO A 49 6.33 -1.87 1.97
N LEU A 50 6.51 -2.26 0.71
CA LEU A 50 6.85 -3.64 0.32
C LEU A 50 8.22 -4.12 0.83
N ALA A 51 9.09 -3.17 1.17
CA ALA A 51 10.46 -3.40 1.60
C ALA A 51 10.93 -2.22 2.46
N ASN A 52 11.90 -2.48 3.34
CA ASN A 52 12.57 -1.44 4.11
C ASN A 52 13.72 -0.81 3.28
N GLU A 53 14.32 0.27 3.78
CA GLU A 53 15.39 0.99 3.09
C GLU A 53 16.62 0.10 2.80
N GLU A 54 16.95 -0.84 3.70
CA GLU A 54 18.08 -1.76 3.54
C GLU A 54 17.87 -2.72 2.37
N THR A 55 16.68 -3.33 2.27
CA THR A 55 16.31 -4.20 1.15
C THR A 55 16.31 -3.44 -0.17
N ILE A 56 15.82 -2.20 -0.20
CA ILE A 56 15.85 -1.36 -1.40
C ILE A 56 17.29 -1.03 -1.81
N ALA A 57 18.16 -0.67 -0.86
CA ALA A 57 19.58 -0.39 -1.13
C ALA A 57 20.33 -1.62 -1.66
N LEU A 58 20.08 -2.81 -1.08
CA LEU A 58 20.63 -4.06 -1.59
C LEU A 58 20.14 -4.35 -3.01
N GLY A 59 18.84 -4.20 -3.25
CA GLY A 59 18.24 -4.44 -4.56
C GLY A 59 18.78 -3.51 -5.63
N GLN A 60 19.01 -2.24 -5.30
CA GLN A 60 19.67 -1.28 -6.17
C GLN A 60 21.08 -1.74 -6.55
N GLN A 61 21.89 -2.14 -5.56
CA GLN A 61 23.25 -2.61 -5.80
C GLN A 61 23.26 -3.83 -6.73
N VAL A 62 22.39 -4.81 -6.49
CA VAL A 62 22.25 -6.01 -7.31
C VAL A 62 21.85 -5.63 -8.75
N TYR A 63 20.87 -4.72 -8.88
CA TYR A 63 20.39 -4.27 -10.18
C TYR A 63 21.51 -3.63 -11.02
N GLU A 64 22.25 -2.68 -10.44
CA GLU A 64 23.33 -1.96 -11.11
C GLU A 64 24.45 -2.90 -11.56
N GLN A 65 24.77 -3.91 -10.77
CA GLN A 65 25.87 -4.85 -11.04
C GLN A 65 25.49 -5.96 -12.03
N THR A 66 24.23 -6.40 -12.01
CA THR A 66 23.82 -7.64 -12.68
C THR A 66 22.79 -7.43 -13.78
N CYS A 67 21.85 -6.50 -13.60
CA CYS A 67 20.66 -6.39 -14.46
C CYS A 67 20.77 -5.25 -15.48
N ALA A 68 21.35 -4.12 -15.05
CA ALA A 68 21.31 -2.86 -15.80
C ALA A 68 22.00 -2.92 -17.17
N ALA A 69 23.00 -3.79 -17.32
CA ALA A 69 23.73 -3.95 -18.58
C ALA A 69 22.84 -4.41 -19.75
N CYS A 70 21.76 -5.14 -19.45
CA CYS A 70 20.79 -5.60 -20.46
C CYS A 70 19.47 -4.85 -20.38
N HIS A 71 18.96 -4.60 -19.17
CA HIS A 71 17.63 -3.99 -18.96
C HIS A 71 17.64 -2.46 -18.91
N GLY A 72 18.80 -1.82 -19.05
CA GLY A 72 18.94 -0.35 -18.94
C GLY A 72 19.18 0.10 -17.51
N ALA A 73 19.59 1.36 -17.32
CA ALA A 73 19.94 1.86 -15.99
C ALA A 73 18.70 2.09 -15.12
N GLN A 74 17.55 2.31 -15.75
CA GLN A 74 16.27 2.60 -15.11
C GLN A 74 15.22 1.53 -15.45
N GLY A 75 15.62 0.39 -16.01
CA GLY A 75 14.68 -0.65 -16.43
C GLY A 75 13.93 -0.34 -17.70
N GLU A 76 14.40 0.58 -18.54
CA GLU A 76 13.73 0.98 -19.79
C GLU A 76 13.70 -0.12 -20.87
N GLY A 77 14.48 -1.20 -20.70
CA GLY A 77 14.61 -2.27 -21.69
C GLY A 77 15.36 -1.83 -22.95
N HIS A 78 15.86 -2.78 -23.73
CA HIS A 78 16.58 -2.48 -24.97
C HIS A 78 16.30 -3.54 -26.04
N ALA A 79 15.53 -3.20 -27.08
CA ALA A 79 15.23 -4.10 -28.19
C ALA A 79 16.50 -4.57 -28.96
N ALA A 80 17.58 -3.79 -28.92
CA ALA A 80 18.84 -4.11 -29.59
C ALA A 80 19.79 -4.99 -28.75
N ILE A 81 19.60 -5.05 -27.42
CA ILE A 81 20.42 -5.85 -26.51
C ILE A 81 19.54 -6.97 -25.95
N ALA A 82 19.69 -8.15 -26.55
CA ALA A 82 19.08 -9.40 -26.10
C ALA A 82 17.53 -9.41 -26.01
N GLU A 83 16.84 -8.48 -26.67
CA GLU A 83 15.38 -8.31 -26.55
C GLU A 83 14.94 -8.19 -25.07
N ALA A 84 15.78 -7.56 -24.25
CA ALA A 84 15.52 -7.40 -22.83
C ALA A 84 14.28 -6.51 -22.62
N PRO A 85 13.20 -7.03 -21.99
CA PRO A 85 11.98 -6.27 -21.76
C PRO A 85 12.22 -5.14 -20.76
N ALA A 86 11.42 -4.09 -20.84
CA ALA A 86 11.38 -3.06 -19.84
C ALA A 86 10.84 -3.63 -18.52
N LEU A 87 11.51 -3.25 -17.44
CA LEU A 87 11.21 -3.59 -16.06
C LEU A 87 10.54 -2.44 -15.31
N ASP A 88 10.50 -1.25 -15.91
CA ASP A 88 9.84 -0.06 -15.40
C ASP A 88 8.33 -0.02 -15.70
N GLU A 89 7.73 1.15 -15.53
CA GLU A 89 6.31 1.44 -15.79
C GLU A 89 5.87 1.25 -17.25
N THR A 90 6.79 1.17 -18.21
CA THR A 90 6.47 1.25 -19.64
C THR A 90 6.07 -0.09 -20.26
N GLU A 91 6.39 -1.23 -19.63
CA GLU A 91 6.17 -2.55 -20.24
C GLU A 91 5.69 -3.66 -19.29
N HIS A 92 6.16 -4.91 -19.46
CA HIS A 92 5.40 -6.12 -19.14
C HIS A 92 5.68 -6.71 -17.75
N ALA A 93 6.72 -6.25 -17.03
CA ALA A 93 7.16 -6.88 -15.78
C ALA A 93 6.04 -7.01 -14.73
N TRP A 94 5.20 -5.98 -14.57
CA TRP A 94 4.08 -5.98 -13.60
C TRP A 94 2.89 -6.88 -14.01
N HIS A 95 2.88 -7.46 -15.21
CA HIS A 95 1.91 -8.49 -15.61
C HIS A 95 2.22 -9.88 -15.03
N HIS A 96 3.41 -10.06 -14.47
CA HIS A 96 3.85 -11.32 -13.88
C HIS A 96 3.81 -11.28 -12.35
N PRO A 97 3.35 -12.37 -11.70
CA PRO A 97 3.39 -12.47 -10.25
C PRO A 97 4.84 -12.57 -9.75
N ASP A 98 5.06 -12.14 -8.52
CA ASP A 98 6.34 -12.14 -7.80
C ASP A 98 7.12 -13.45 -7.98
N GLY A 99 6.48 -14.59 -7.68
CA GLY A 99 7.15 -15.89 -7.77
C GLY A 99 7.50 -16.26 -9.21
N GLN A 100 6.76 -15.80 -10.23
CA GLN A 100 7.14 -16.02 -11.63
C GLN A 100 8.40 -15.21 -11.97
N ILE A 101 8.47 -13.94 -11.54
CA ILE A 101 9.66 -13.10 -11.73
C ILE A 101 10.87 -13.72 -11.02
N GLN A 102 10.69 -14.18 -9.78
CA GLN A 102 11.73 -14.89 -9.03
C GLN A 102 12.24 -16.13 -9.79
N GLN A 103 11.34 -16.96 -10.31
CA GLN A 103 11.74 -18.15 -11.07
C GLN A 103 12.44 -17.82 -12.40
N LEU A 104 12.09 -16.70 -13.05
CA LEU A 104 12.82 -16.23 -14.24
C LEU A 104 14.24 -15.78 -13.89
N ILE A 105 14.45 -15.14 -12.74
CA ILE A 105 15.79 -14.77 -12.26
C ILE A 105 16.60 -16.03 -11.92
N ILE A 106 16.00 -16.97 -11.19
CA ILE A 106 16.69 -18.20 -10.77
C ILE A 106 17.08 -19.05 -11.98
N ASN A 107 16.13 -19.35 -12.87
CA ASN A 107 16.31 -20.34 -13.93
C ASN A 107 16.71 -19.74 -15.28
N GLY A 108 16.66 -18.41 -15.42
CA GLY A 108 16.82 -17.73 -16.69
C GLY A 108 15.59 -17.83 -17.58
N GLY A 109 15.67 -17.17 -18.74
CA GLY A 109 14.64 -17.15 -19.77
C GLY A 109 15.25 -17.35 -21.16
N GLN A 110 14.58 -16.83 -22.19
CA GLN A 110 15.03 -16.94 -23.59
C GLN A 110 16.51 -16.54 -23.75
N GLN A 111 16.80 -15.26 -23.52
CA GLN A 111 18.14 -14.69 -23.63
C GLN A 111 18.68 -14.21 -22.27
N MET A 112 17.84 -14.25 -21.22
CA MET A 112 18.24 -13.91 -19.86
C MET A 112 18.95 -15.11 -19.21
N PRO A 113 20.20 -14.96 -18.73
CA PRO A 113 20.93 -16.04 -18.08
C PRO A 113 20.26 -16.45 -16.76
N ALA A 114 20.49 -17.70 -16.34
CA ALA A 114 20.12 -18.17 -15.01
C ALA A 114 21.06 -17.55 -13.97
N LEU A 115 20.49 -16.88 -12.96
CA LEU A 115 21.23 -16.18 -11.92
C LEU A 115 21.14 -16.87 -10.54
N GLY A 116 20.42 -17.98 -10.42
CA GLY A 116 20.17 -18.66 -9.13
C GLY A 116 21.42 -19.25 -8.46
N GLU A 117 22.51 -19.46 -9.19
CA GLU A 117 23.81 -19.85 -8.60
C GLU A 117 24.70 -18.65 -8.26
N GLN A 118 24.36 -17.45 -8.77
CA GLN A 118 25.16 -16.24 -8.63
C GLN A 118 24.60 -15.28 -7.57
N LEU A 119 23.28 -15.30 -7.37
CA LEU A 119 22.57 -14.45 -6.42
C LEU A 119 21.93 -15.32 -5.34
N SER A 120 21.99 -14.85 -4.09
CA SER A 120 21.25 -15.42 -2.97
C SER A 120 19.74 -15.12 -3.08
N ASP A 121 18.91 -15.91 -2.38
CA ASP A 121 17.46 -15.67 -2.33
C ASP A 121 17.13 -14.25 -1.84
N GLU A 122 17.91 -13.74 -0.87
CA GLU A 122 17.76 -12.38 -0.34
C GLU A 122 18.06 -11.32 -1.40
N GLU A 123 19.12 -11.48 -2.19
CA GLU A 123 19.47 -10.57 -3.29
C GLU A 123 18.42 -10.60 -4.41
N ILE A 124 17.88 -11.79 -4.72
CA ILE A 124 16.81 -11.94 -5.72
C ILE A 124 15.53 -11.25 -5.25
N VAL A 125 15.14 -11.45 -3.99
CA VAL A 125 13.99 -10.75 -3.42
C VAL A 125 14.23 -9.24 -3.42
N ALA A 126 15.42 -8.79 -2.99
CA ALA A 126 15.78 -7.39 -2.92
C ALA A 126 15.70 -6.70 -4.28
N VAL A 127 16.24 -7.30 -5.35
CA VAL A 127 16.20 -6.70 -6.69
C VAL A 127 14.78 -6.62 -7.23
N ILE A 128 13.91 -7.61 -6.95
CA ILE A 128 12.49 -7.54 -7.31
C ILE A 128 11.80 -6.39 -6.58
N ARG A 129 12.06 -6.23 -5.28
CA ARG A 129 11.50 -5.13 -4.48
C ARG A 129 12.00 -3.77 -4.95
N TYR A 130 13.26 -3.67 -5.39
CA TYR A 130 13.81 -2.45 -5.96
C TYR A 130 13.14 -2.09 -7.29
N ILE A 131 13.01 -3.04 -8.22
CA ILE A 131 12.31 -2.83 -9.50
C ILE A 131 10.87 -2.35 -9.28
N GLN A 132 10.18 -2.91 -8.28
CA GLN A 132 8.82 -2.52 -7.89
C GLN A 132 8.68 -1.05 -7.46
N THR A 133 9.77 -0.38 -7.09
CA THR A 133 9.73 1.05 -6.72
C THR A 133 9.53 1.98 -7.91
N TRP A 134 9.71 1.49 -9.14
CA TRP A 134 9.52 2.27 -10.37
C TRP A 134 8.09 2.23 -10.89
N TRP A 135 7.23 1.37 -10.34
CA TRP A 135 5.87 1.21 -10.85
C TRP A 135 4.91 2.19 -10.21
N ASP A 136 3.90 2.59 -10.97
CA ASP A 136 2.83 3.42 -10.41
C ASP A 136 1.98 2.62 -9.39
N PRO A 137 1.25 3.30 -8.47
CA PRO A 137 0.48 2.61 -7.45
C PRO A 137 -0.59 1.63 -7.97
N ALA A 138 -1.16 1.88 -9.15
CA ALA A 138 -2.17 1.01 -9.75
C ALA A 138 -1.53 -0.25 -10.36
N GLN A 139 -0.39 -0.10 -11.04
CA GLN A 139 0.42 -1.21 -11.54
C GLN A 139 0.87 -2.12 -10.39
N LEU A 140 1.40 -1.52 -9.32
CA LEU A 140 1.86 -2.27 -8.15
C LEU A 140 0.71 -3.02 -7.47
N ALA A 141 -0.44 -2.38 -7.27
CA ALA A 141 -1.60 -3.05 -6.68
C ALA A 141 -2.09 -4.22 -7.55
N GLN A 142 -2.14 -4.04 -8.87
CA GLN A 142 -2.51 -5.10 -9.80
C GLN A 142 -1.53 -6.27 -9.77
N GLN A 143 -0.24 -5.98 -9.71
CA GLN A 143 0.80 -7.02 -9.62
C GLN A 143 0.70 -7.76 -8.29
N GLN A 144 0.53 -7.07 -7.18
CA GLN A 144 0.34 -7.68 -5.85
C GLN A 144 -0.87 -8.63 -5.82
N ASP A 145 -1.98 -8.24 -6.46
CA ASP A 145 -3.17 -9.10 -6.56
C ASP A 145 -2.85 -10.41 -7.31
N ARG A 146 -2.02 -10.37 -8.34
CA ARG A 146 -1.52 -11.58 -9.05
C ARG A 146 -0.57 -12.39 -8.18
N SER A 147 0.36 -11.73 -7.51
CA SER A 147 1.36 -12.32 -6.61
C SER A 147 0.75 -13.10 -5.45
N ARG A 148 -0.50 -12.81 -5.04
CA ARG A 148 -1.21 -13.63 -4.04
C ARG A 148 -1.34 -15.10 -4.42
N GLN A 149 -1.37 -15.41 -5.73
CA GLN A 149 -1.48 -16.78 -6.22
C GLN A 149 -0.10 -17.46 -6.39
N MET A 150 0.96 -16.66 -6.52
CA MET A 150 2.34 -17.13 -6.70
C MET A 150 3.29 -16.14 -6.02
N PRO A 151 3.43 -16.22 -4.69
CA PRO A 151 4.25 -15.29 -3.92
C PRO A 151 5.76 -15.58 -4.11
N LEU A 152 6.61 -14.65 -3.66
CA LEU A 152 8.03 -14.94 -3.46
C LEU A 152 8.18 -16.09 -2.47
N GLN A 153 9.13 -16.98 -2.74
CA GLN A 153 9.51 -18.10 -1.87
C GLN A 153 10.75 -17.77 -1.07
#